data_AF-A0A7Y4ZDE2-F1
#
_entry.id   AF-A0A7Y4ZDE2-F1
#
_cell.length_a   1.000
_cell.length_b   1.000
_cell.length_c   1.000
_cell.angle_alpha   90.00
_cell.angle_beta   90.00
_cell.angle_gamma   90.00
#
_symmetry.space_group_name_H-M   'P 1'
#
loop_
_entity.id
_entity.type
_entity.pdbx_description
1 polymer ?
#
loop_
_entity_poly.entity_id
_entity_poly.type
_entity_poly.pdbx_seq_one_letter_code
_entity_poly.pdbx_strand_id
1 'polypeptide(L)'
;MVMAQSLFTSLKKSYPDCLIDVLAPAWSLPLLDRMPEVSKAIIMPLKHGQFGLMARVKLGQQLRTEGYDQAIILPNSWKSALITFFANIPLRTGYLGEYRWGLLNDSRRLDKNALTMTVQRFVALGLPKKATQPPDYQQPRLPANKA
;
A
#
# COMPACT_ATOMS: atom_id res chain seq x y z
N MET A 1 2.75 8.46 4.42
CA MET A 1 4.02 7.90 3.92
C MET A 1 4.89 7.42 5.06
N VAL A 2 5.24 8.27 6.04
CA VAL A 2 5.98 7.81 7.24
C VAL A 2 5.34 6.61 7.94
N MET A 3 4.03 6.68 8.25
CA MET A 3 3.33 5.56 8.91
C MET A 3 3.25 4.26 8.09
N ALA A 4 3.48 4.31 6.78
CA ALA A 4 3.46 3.12 5.93
C ALA A 4 4.69 2.24 6.16
N GLN A 5 5.79 2.80 6.68
CA GLN A 5 7.00 2.04 6.96
C GLN A 5 6.73 0.90 7.93
N SER A 6 5.92 1.12 8.98
CA SER A 6 5.54 0.06 9.94
C SER A 6 4.88 -1.14 9.28
N LEU A 7 4.10 -0.92 8.21
CA LEU A 7 3.55 -2.02 7.40
C LEU A 7 4.67 -2.75 6.66
N PHE A 8 5.59 -2.02 6.03
CA PHE A 8 6.71 -2.63 5.29
C PHE A 8 7.58 -3.49 6.21
N THR A 9 7.91 -2.97 7.39
CA THR A 9 8.67 -3.71 8.41
C THR A 9 7.90 -4.94 8.90
N SER A 10 6.58 -4.83 9.10
CA SER A 10 5.73 -5.99 9.45
C SER A 10 5.69 -7.05 8.35
N LEU A 11 5.69 -6.64 7.07
CA LEU A 11 5.71 -7.55 5.93
C LEU A 11 7.06 -8.26 5.84
N LYS A 12 8.18 -7.53 5.95
CA LYS A 12 9.52 -8.12 5.98
C LYS A 12 9.71 -9.08 7.16
N LYS A 13 9.12 -8.79 8.32
CA LYS A 13 9.16 -9.71 9.47
C LYS A 13 8.42 -11.02 9.19
N SER A 14 7.29 -10.95 8.48
CA SER A 14 6.45 -12.13 8.19
C SER A 14 6.93 -12.89 6.96
N TYR A 15 7.50 -12.18 5.99
CA TYR A 15 7.98 -12.66 4.70
C TYR A 15 9.35 -12.00 4.41
N PRO A 16 10.46 -12.54 4.93
CA PRO A 16 11.79 -11.92 4.83
C PRO A 16 12.21 -11.58 3.40
N ASP A 17 11.87 -12.47 2.46
CA ASP A 17 12.29 -12.37 1.06
C ASP A 17 11.31 -11.58 0.17
N CYS A 18 10.19 -11.06 0.72
CA CYS A 18 9.22 -10.35 -0.10
C CYS A 18 9.81 -9.04 -0.65
N LEU A 19 9.52 -8.72 -1.91
CA LEU A 19 9.89 -7.44 -2.53
C LEU A 19 8.75 -6.44 -2.33
N ILE A 20 9.09 -5.22 -1.93
CA ILE A 20 8.10 -4.17 -1.66
C ILE A 20 8.35 -2.99 -2.57
N ASP A 21 7.50 -2.87 -3.59
CA ASP A 21 7.49 -1.73 -4.48
C ASP A 21 6.40 -0.74 -4.07
N VAL A 22 6.76 0.54 -3.99
CA VAL A 22 5.87 1.59 -3.49
C VAL A 22 5.55 2.58 -4.59
N LEU A 23 4.29 2.58 -5.04
CA LEU A 23 3.75 3.59 -5.94
C LEU A 23 3.35 4.85 -5.16
N ALA A 24 4.08 5.95 -5.33
CA ALA A 24 3.86 7.18 -4.56
C ALA A 24 4.17 8.46 -5.35
N PRO A 25 3.70 9.65 -4.89
CA PRO A 25 4.05 10.91 -5.54
C PRO A 25 5.55 11.19 -5.54
N ALA A 26 6.05 11.89 -6.57
CA ALA A 26 7.47 12.19 -6.74
C ALA A 26 8.13 12.85 -5.51
N TRP A 27 7.41 13.71 -4.78
CA TRP A 27 7.95 14.37 -3.58
C TRP A 27 8.29 13.39 -2.44
N SER A 28 7.73 12.18 -2.46
CA SER A 28 7.96 11.17 -1.42
C SER A 28 9.12 10.22 -1.73
N LEU A 29 9.73 10.30 -2.92
CA LEU A 29 10.87 9.43 -3.28
C LEU A 29 12.06 9.56 -2.31
N PRO A 30 12.52 10.76 -1.91
CA PRO A 30 13.65 10.87 -0.99
C PRO A 30 13.38 10.25 0.39
N LEU A 31 12.10 10.10 0.75
CA LEU A 31 11.69 9.45 1.98
C LEU A 31 11.70 7.91 1.81
N LEU A 32 11.20 7.40 0.69
CA LEU A 32 11.20 5.97 0.38
C LEU A 32 12.62 5.42 0.18
N ASP A 33 13.51 6.22 -0.42
CA ASP A 33 14.94 5.90 -0.58
C ASP A 33 15.69 5.68 0.74
N ARG A 34 15.10 6.10 1.87
CA ARG A 34 15.63 5.92 3.23
C ARG A 34 15.00 4.74 3.96
N MET A 35 14.04 4.04 3.35
CA MET A 35 13.37 2.88 3.93
C MET A 35 14.03 1.60 3.37
N PRO A 36 14.84 0.87 4.15
CA PRO A 36 15.51 -0.34 3.66
C PRO A 36 14.53 -1.45 3.27
N GLU A 37 13.27 -1.38 3.73
CA GLU A 37 12.24 -2.33 3.37
C GLU A 37 11.73 -2.17 1.93
N VAL A 38 11.95 -1.00 1.30
CA VAL A 38 11.43 -0.68 -0.04
C VAL A 38 12.44 -1.08 -1.11
N SER A 39 12.03 -1.97 -2.01
CA SER A 39 12.84 -2.45 -3.13
C SER A 39 12.90 -1.44 -4.28
N LYS A 40 11.74 -0.86 -4.65
CA LYS A 40 11.62 0.09 -5.75
C LYS A 40 10.54 1.14 -5.44
N ALA A 41 10.87 2.41 -5.65
CA ALA A 41 9.88 3.49 -5.59
C ALA A 41 9.39 3.81 -7.01
N ILE A 42 8.09 3.66 -7.24
CA ILE A 42 7.45 3.91 -8.53
C ILE A 42 6.74 5.27 -8.46
N ILE A 43 7.04 6.14 -9.42
CA ILE A 43 6.45 7.48 -9.44
C ILE A 43 5.00 7.41 -9.91
N MET A 44 4.09 7.94 -9.10
CA MET A 44 2.73 8.24 -9.52
C MET A 44 2.76 9.50 -10.40
N PRO A 45 2.47 9.40 -11.72
CA PRO A 45 2.52 10.55 -12.63
C PRO A 45 1.32 11.50 -12.44
N LEU A 46 0.34 11.11 -11.62
CA LEU A 46 -0.89 11.84 -11.40
C LEU A 46 -0.81 12.67 -10.11
N LYS A 47 -1.16 13.96 -10.23
CA LYS A 47 -1.27 14.84 -9.06
C LYS A 47 -2.46 14.43 -8.19
N HIS A 48 -2.40 14.79 -6.91
CA HIS A 48 -3.52 14.59 -6.00
C HIS A 48 -4.79 15.28 -6.54
N GLY A 49 -5.95 14.65 -6.39
CA GLY A 49 -7.22 15.16 -6.93
C GLY A 49 -7.53 14.78 -8.38
N GLN A 50 -6.52 14.64 -9.26
CA GLN A 50 -6.77 14.32 -10.67
C GLN A 50 -7.42 12.95 -10.87
N PHE A 51 -8.53 12.90 -11.59
CA PHE A 51 -9.26 11.65 -11.88
C PHE A 51 -8.50 10.76 -12.88
N GLY A 52 -7.91 11.35 -13.93
CA GLY A 52 -6.87 10.73 -14.77
C GLY A 52 -7.07 9.26 -15.13
N LEU A 53 -8.28 8.86 -15.53
CA LEU A 53 -8.65 7.44 -15.68
C LEU A 53 -7.74 6.72 -16.68
N MET A 54 -7.56 7.26 -17.88
CA MET A 54 -6.71 6.64 -18.90
C MET A 54 -5.25 6.51 -18.46
N ALA A 55 -4.74 7.49 -17.72
CA ALA A 55 -3.39 7.41 -17.16
C ALA A 55 -3.27 6.29 -16.10
N ARG A 56 -4.30 6.08 -15.27
CA ARG A 56 -4.37 4.96 -14.31
C ARG A 56 -4.44 3.62 -15.01
N VAL A 57 -5.23 3.51 -16.08
CA VAL A 57 -5.33 2.31 -16.91
C VAL A 57 -3.98 1.99 -17.55
N LYS A 58 -3.36 2.97 -18.21
CA LYS A 58 -2.06 2.81 -18.88
C LYS A 58 -0.97 2.40 -17.88
N LEU A 59 -0.91 3.07 -16.73
CA LEU A 59 0.05 2.73 -15.67
C LEU A 59 -0.20 1.31 -15.13
N GLY A 60 -1.45 0.94 -14.86
CA GLY A 60 -1.80 -0.41 -14.44
C GLY A 60 -1.35 -1.45 -15.47
N GLN A 61 -1.64 -1.24 -16.75
CA GLN A 61 -1.22 -2.14 -17.82
C GLN A 61 0.30 -2.29 -17.91
N GLN A 62 1.07 -1.21 -17.74
CA GLN A 62 2.53 -1.26 -17.70
C GLN A 62 3.04 -2.13 -16.55
N LEU A 63 2.43 -2.00 -15.37
CA LEU A 63 2.79 -2.77 -14.17
C LEU A 63 2.43 -4.26 -14.25
N ARG A 64 1.68 -4.71 -15.27
CA ARG A 64 1.42 -6.15 -15.47
C ARG A 64 2.70 -6.97 -15.64
N THR A 65 3.70 -6.37 -16.27
CA THR A 65 4.99 -7.03 -16.54
C THR A 65 5.81 -7.29 -15.28
N GLU A 66 5.55 -6.57 -14.20
CA GLU A 66 6.22 -6.75 -12.90
C GLU A 66 5.69 -7.99 -12.16
N GLY A 67 4.50 -8.50 -12.51
CA GLY A 67 3.99 -9.77 -12.00
C GLY A 67 3.70 -9.80 -10.50
N TYR A 68 3.30 -8.68 -9.88
CA TYR A 68 3.04 -8.61 -8.44
C TYR A 68 1.98 -9.62 -7.96
N ASP A 69 2.28 -10.34 -6.88
CA ASP A 69 1.35 -11.28 -6.23
C ASP A 69 0.23 -10.57 -5.45
N GLN A 70 0.57 -9.47 -4.79
CA GLN A 70 -0.34 -8.72 -3.93
C GLN A 70 -0.16 -7.22 -4.05
N ALA A 71 -1.28 -6.51 -4.01
CA ALA A 71 -1.32 -5.06 -3.80
C ALA A 71 -2.04 -4.74 -2.50
N ILE A 72 -1.42 -3.87 -1.68
CA ILE A 72 -2.04 -3.32 -0.46
C ILE A 72 -2.33 -1.83 -0.70
N ILE A 73 -3.61 -1.48 -0.81
CA ILE A 73 -4.08 -0.14 -1.17
C ILE A 73 -4.37 0.66 0.11
N LEU A 74 -3.45 1.57 0.46
CA LEU A 74 -3.57 2.41 1.66
C LEU A 74 -4.57 3.58 1.54
N PRO A 75 -4.66 4.30 0.40
CA PRO A 75 -5.67 5.35 0.23
C PRO A 75 -7.09 4.77 0.19
N ASN A 76 -8.09 5.55 0.62
CA ASN A 76 -9.48 5.06 0.66
C ASN A 76 -10.34 5.41 -0.56
N SER A 77 -9.83 6.28 -1.44
CA SER A 77 -10.58 6.73 -2.62
C SER A 77 -10.79 5.59 -3.62
N TRP A 78 -11.93 5.55 -4.30
CA TRP A 78 -12.26 4.54 -5.29
C TRP A 78 -11.20 4.44 -6.40
N LYS A 79 -10.79 5.60 -6.93
CA LYS A 79 -9.78 5.72 -8.00
C LYS A 79 -8.39 5.21 -7.66
N SER A 80 -8.09 4.97 -6.37
CA SER A 80 -6.77 4.44 -5.95
C SER A 80 -6.60 2.96 -6.31
N ALA A 81 -7.70 2.19 -6.35
CA ALA A 81 -7.67 0.76 -6.64
C ALA A 81 -7.70 0.42 -8.15
N LEU A 82 -7.89 1.43 -9.01
CA LEU A 82 -7.93 1.22 -10.46
C LEU A 82 -6.60 0.72 -11.02
N ILE A 83 -5.49 1.30 -10.57
CA ILE A 83 -4.15 0.94 -11.06
C ILE A 83 -3.88 -0.53 -10.75
N THR A 84 -4.17 -0.97 -9.52
CA THR A 84 -3.98 -2.36 -9.09
C THR A 84 -4.91 -3.33 -9.80
N PHE A 85 -6.13 -2.90 -10.12
CA PHE A 85 -7.07 -3.68 -10.92
C PHE A 85 -6.57 -3.87 -12.35
N PHE A 86 -6.16 -2.78 -13.02
CA PHE A 86 -5.65 -2.86 -14.39
C PHE A 86 -4.27 -3.51 -14.50
N ALA A 87 -3.49 -3.55 -13.41
CA ALA A 87 -2.26 -4.33 -13.28
C ALA A 87 -2.48 -5.84 -13.15
N ASN A 88 -3.74 -6.30 -13.11
CA ASN A 88 -4.10 -7.72 -13.03
C ASN A 88 -3.48 -8.45 -11.82
N ILE A 89 -3.29 -7.72 -10.71
CA ILE A 89 -2.71 -8.26 -9.48
C ILE A 89 -3.74 -9.18 -8.82
N PRO A 90 -3.42 -10.47 -8.54
CA PRO A 90 -4.41 -11.45 -8.14
C PRO A 90 -4.98 -11.20 -6.74
N LEU A 91 -4.20 -10.65 -5.80
CA LEU A 91 -4.68 -10.27 -4.47
C LEU A 91 -4.63 -8.75 -4.27
N ARG A 92 -5.78 -8.12 -4.03
CA ARG A 92 -5.93 -6.68 -3.88
C ARG A 92 -6.60 -6.38 -2.54
N THR A 93 -5.76 -6.10 -1.55
CA THR A 93 -6.13 -5.87 -0.16
C THR A 93 -6.30 -4.39 0.13
N GLY A 94 -7.37 -4.03 0.82
CA GLY A 94 -7.58 -2.65 1.27
C GLY A 94 -8.84 -2.52 2.10
N TYR A 95 -8.98 -1.38 2.77
CA TYR A 95 -10.26 -1.06 3.42
C TYR A 95 -11.37 -0.87 2.40
N LEU A 96 -12.64 -0.86 2.81
CA LEU A 96 -13.73 -0.67 1.85
C LEU A 96 -13.75 0.74 1.25
N GLY A 97 -13.53 1.77 2.10
CA GLY A 97 -13.52 3.17 1.68
C GLY A 97 -14.80 3.57 0.93
N GLU A 98 -14.63 4.20 -0.23
CA GLU A 98 -15.71 4.61 -1.15
C GLU A 98 -16.28 3.43 -1.97
N TYR A 99 -16.76 2.37 -1.29
CA TYR A 99 -17.43 1.21 -1.92
C TYR A 99 -16.66 0.61 -3.11
N ARG A 100 -15.38 0.26 -2.90
CA ARG A 100 -14.46 -0.31 -3.90
C ARG A 100 -14.76 -1.75 -4.34
N TRP A 101 -16.04 -2.11 -4.44
CA TRP A 101 -16.49 -3.46 -4.77
C TRP A 101 -16.00 -3.83 -6.19
N GLY A 102 -15.48 -5.05 -6.34
CA GLY A 102 -14.86 -5.54 -7.58
C GLY A 102 -13.40 -5.11 -7.78
N LEU A 103 -13.05 -3.86 -7.45
CA LEU A 103 -11.66 -3.39 -7.55
C LEU A 103 -10.77 -4.02 -6.48
N LEU A 104 -11.30 -4.25 -5.28
CA LEU A 104 -10.66 -5.03 -4.22
C LEU A 104 -11.33 -6.39 -4.10
N ASN A 105 -10.54 -7.46 -4.00
CA ASN A 105 -11.04 -8.81 -3.71
C ASN A 105 -10.70 -9.28 -2.28
N ASP A 106 -9.77 -8.64 -1.59
CA ASP A 106 -9.63 -8.71 -0.13
C ASP A 106 -10.06 -7.38 0.51
N SER A 107 -11.36 -7.13 0.45
CA SER A 107 -11.97 -5.95 1.06
C SER A 107 -12.12 -6.12 2.58
N ARG A 108 -11.63 -5.12 3.34
CA ARG A 108 -11.67 -5.10 4.81
C ARG A 108 -12.55 -3.98 5.34
N ARG A 109 -13.34 -4.27 6.38
CA ARG A 109 -14.10 -3.25 7.10
C ARG A 109 -13.20 -2.63 8.15
N LEU A 110 -13.15 -1.30 8.19
CA LEU A 110 -12.37 -0.58 9.20
C LEU A 110 -13.21 -0.47 10.47
N ASP A 111 -12.78 -1.15 11.53
CA ASP A 111 -13.24 -0.87 12.89
C ASP A 111 -12.38 0.25 13.49
N LYS A 112 -12.96 1.44 13.64
CA LYS A 112 -12.26 2.61 14.19
C LYS A 112 -12.11 2.56 15.71
N ASN A 113 -12.93 1.76 16.40
CA ASN A 113 -12.86 1.59 17.84
C ASN A 113 -11.70 0.65 18.19
N ALA A 114 -11.49 -0.40 17.38
CA ALA A 114 -10.34 -1.28 17.52
C ALA A 114 -9.03 -0.66 16.95
N LEU A 115 -9.07 -0.06 15.76
CA LEU A 115 -7.90 0.49 15.07
C LEU A 115 -7.90 2.03 15.15
N THR A 116 -7.57 2.53 16.33
CA THR A 116 -7.61 3.97 16.65
C THR A 116 -6.53 4.75 15.90
N MET A 117 -5.35 4.14 15.66
CA MET A 117 -4.21 4.79 15.01
C MET A 117 -4.06 4.40 13.53
N THR A 118 -3.65 5.35 12.68
CA THR A 118 -3.38 5.09 11.25
C THR A 118 -2.34 3.99 11.02
N VAL A 119 -1.32 3.90 11.88
CA VAL A 119 -0.29 2.85 11.79
C VAL A 119 -0.86 1.47 12.01
N GLN A 120 -1.72 1.29 13.01
CA GLN A 120 -2.43 0.03 13.26
C GLN A 120 -3.29 -0.34 12.05
N ARG A 121 -3.96 0.64 11.44
CA ARG A 121 -4.75 0.42 10.22
C ARG A 121 -3.91 -0.08 9.07
N PHE A 122 -2.72 0.47 8.85
CA PHE A 122 -1.84 0.03 7.78
C PHE A 122 -1.27 -1.35 8.05
N VAL A 123 -0.73 -1.60 9.24
CA VAL A 123 -0.18 -2.91 9.60
C VAL A 123 -1.24 -4.01 9.53
N ALA A 124 -2.48 -3.73 9.96
CA ALA A 124 -3.57 -4.70 9.90
C ALA A 124 -3.91 -5.17 8.46
N LEU A 125 -3.60 -4.38 7.42
CA LEU A 125 -3.79 -4.80 6.03
C LEU A 125 -2.75 -5.85 5.58
N GLY A 126 -1.57 -5.89 6.20
CA GLY A 126 -0.54 -6.90 5.94
C GLY A 126 -0.74 -8.22 6.70
N LEU A 127 -1.73 -8.29 7.61
CA LEU A 127 -2.02 -9.46 8.43
C LEU A 127 -3.20 -10.28 7.87
N PRO A 128 -3.43 -11.52 8.34
CA PRO A 128 -4.66 -12.25 8.04
C PRO A 128 -5.92 -11.49 8.44
N LYS A 129 -7.02 -11.67 7.69
CA LYS A 129 -8.28 -10.91 7.83
C LYS A 129 -8.93 -10.97 9.21
N LYS A 130 -8.67 -12.00 10.00
CA LYS A 130 -9.28 -12.26 11.33
C LYS A 130 -8.37 -11.86 12.50
N ALA A 131 -7.69 -10.72 12.44
CA ALA A 131 -6.96 -10.20 13.59
C ALA A 131 -7.97 -9.73 14.66
N THR A 132 -7.97 -10.39 15.83
CA THR A 132 -8.86 -10.11 16.97
C THR A 132 -8.41 -8.94 17.83
N GLN A 133 -7.15 -8.53 17.69
CA GLN A 133 -6.55 -7.44 18.47
C GLN A 133 -5.88 -6.43 17.53
N PRO A 134 -5.73 -5.17 17.95
CA PRO A 134 -4.92 -4.21 17.22
C PRO A 134 -3.52 -4.78 17.02
N PRO A 135 -2.94 -4.66 15.82
CA PRO A 135 -1.63 -5.23 15.57
C PRO A 135 -0.58 -4.52 16.41
N ASP A 136 0.36 -5.30 16.94
CA ASP A 136 1.65 -4.75 17.36
C ASP A 136 2.36 -4.18 16.13
N TYR A 137 3.07 -3.08 16.30
CA TYR A 137 3.75 -2.39 15.22
C TYR A 137 5.05 -1.76 15.69
N GLN A 138 6.06 -1.82 14.83
CA GLN A 138 7.27 -1.05 15.04
C GLN A 138 7.04 0.39 14.60
N GLN A 139 7.44 1.35 15.44
CA GLN A 139 7.38 2.76 15.07
C GLN A 139 8.28 3.03 13.86
N PRO A 140 7.86 3.89 12.91
CA PRO A 140 8.70 4.26 11.78
C PRO A 140 10.05 4.81 12.25
N ARG A 141 11.13 4.27 11.70
CA ARG A 141 12.51 4.73 11.96
C ARG A 141 13.12 5.11 10.64
N LEU A 142 13.28 6.41 10.44
CA LEU A 142 13.94 6.96 9.27
C LEU A 142 15.38 7.28 9.66
N PRO A 143 16.38 6.53 9.17
CA PRO A 143 17.76 6.87 9.43
C PRO A 143 18.08 8.25 8.82
N ALA A 144 18.85 9.06 9.55
CA ALA A 144 19.26 10.38 9.08
C ALA A 144 20.13 10.29 7.82
N ASN A 145 20.92 9.22 7.70
CA ASN A 145 21.83 8.93 6.60
C ASN A 145 21.40 7.68 5.82
N LYS A 146 21.71 7.63 4.53
CA LYS A 146 21.51 6.44 3.69
C LYS A 146 22.51 5.36 4.14
N ALA A 147 22.05 4.12 4.30
CA ALA A 147 22.90 2.96 4.59
C ALA A 147 23.75 2.60 3.37
#